data_AF-A0A8U0FHR2-F1
#
_entry.id   AF-A0A8U0FHR2-F1
#
_cell.length_a   1.000
_cell.length_b   1.000
_cell.length_c   1.000
_cell.angle_alpha   90.00
_cell.angle_beta   90.00
_cell.angle_gamma   90.00
#
_symmetry.space_group_name_H-M   'P 1'
#
loop_
_entity.id
_entity.type
_entity.pdbx_description
1 polymer ?
#
loop_
_entity_poly.entity_id
_entity_poly.type
_entity_poly.pdbx_seq_one_letter_code
_entity_poly.pdbx_strand_id
1 'polypeptide(L)'
;MKHFITSQGYLSQIQERAAGIGMSNVSAAKLATITIPIAPLSERRKIVAKIDSLSSKSKRVRDHLDIVPRLLEKYKQAIMVAAFQGELTREWRESRSPEAVTFGRRNIDQRVNQLGELPTTWRWTAMQDVASISGGLTKNGRRAELPNPSYSSEGA
;
A
#
# COMPACT_ATOMS: atom_id res chain seq x y z
N MET A 1 -12.38 23.34 -29.46
CA MET A 1 -11.67 22.33 -30.27
C MET A 1 -11.03 21.22 -29.45
N LYS A 2 -10.54 21.48 -28.22
CA LYS A 2 -9.90 20.48 -27.34
C LYS A 2 -10.61 19.11 -27.30
N HIS A 3 -11.90 19.09 -26.99
CA HIS A 3 -12.66 17.82 -26.86
C HIS A 3 -12.82 17.03 -28.16
N PHE A 4 -12.77 17.69 -29.32
CA PHE A 4 -12.88 17.02 -30.63
C PHE A 4 -11.58 16.29 -30.98
N ILE A 5 -10.43 16.91 -30.73
CA ILE A 5 -9.11 16.32 -31.00
C ILE A 5 -8.85 15.08 -30.13
N THR A 6 -9.46 15.01 -28.95
CA THR A 6 -9.38 13.82 -28.08
C THR A 6 -10.47 12.79 -28.36
N SER A 7 -11.39 13.07 -29.29
CA SER A 7 -12.51 12.17 -29.58
C SER A 7 -12.07 11.01 -30.46
N GLN A 8 -12.76 9.87 -30.33
CA GLN A 8 -12.45 8.69 -31.14
C GLN A 8 -12.64 8.95 -32.64
N GLY A 9 -13.62 9.77 -33.04
CA GLY A 9 -13.84 10.11 -34.44
C GLY A 9 -12.68 10.88 -35.07
N TYR A 10 -11.96 11.70 -34.30
CA TYR A 10 -10.73 12.33 -34.78
C TYR A 10 -9.56 11.34 -34.80
N LEU A 11 -9.38 10.54 -33.74
CA LEU A 11 -8.29 9.57 -33.64
C LEU A 11 -8.37 8.50 -34.74
N SER A 12 -9.57 8.03 -35.09
CA SER A 12 -9.77 7.09 -36.19
C SER A 12 -9.41 7.70 -37.54
N GLN A 13 -9.78 8.96 -37.79
CA GLN A 13 -9.39 9.67 -39.02
C GLN A 13 -7.87 9.86 -39.12
N ILE A 14 -7.21 10.10 -37.99
CA ILE A 14 -5.75 10.22 -37.87
C ILE A 14 -5.07 8.87 -38.13
N GLN A 15 -5.55 7.79 -37.50
CA GLN A 15 -4.99 6.45 -37.66
C GLN A 15 -5.08 5.96 -39.11
N GLU A 16 -6.21 6.20 -39.79
CA GLU A 16 -6.40 5.84 -41.19
C GLU A 16 -5.41 6.57 -42.12
N ARG A 17 -5.09 7.83 -41.80
CA ARG A 17 -4.22 8.68 -42.63
C ARG A 17 -2.75 8.60 -42.23
N ALA A 18 -2.44 8.02 -41.08
CA ALA A 18 -1.09 7.87 -40.59
C ALA A 18 -0.30 6.89 -41.45
N ALA A 19 0.97 7.23 -41.71
CA ALA A 19 1.89 6.39 -42.46
C ALA A 19 3.09 6.00 -41.59
N GLY A 20 3.58 4.78 -41.76
CA GLY A 20 4.73 4.22 -41.02
C GLY A 20 4.32 3.18 -39.98
N ILE A 21 5.02 2.04 -39.97
CA ILE A 21 4.75 0.87 -39.11
C ILE A 21 5.24 1.08 -37.67
N GLY A 22 6.33 1.86 -37.46
CA GLY A 22 6.95 2.09 -36.15
C GLY A 22 6.76 3.49 -35.56
N MET A 23 6.65 4.52 -36.41
CA MET A 23 6.33 5.91 -36.01
C MET A 23 5.26 6.43 -36.96
N SER A 24 4.01 6.33 -36.52
CA SER A 24 2.85 6.80 -37.27
C SER A 24 2.91 8.32 -37.37
N ASN A 25 3.19 8.85 -38.56
CA ASN A 25 3.21 10.30 -38.80
C ASN A 25 2.08 10.70 -39.76
N VAL A 26 1.51 11.89 -39.56
CA VAL A 26 0.50 12.49 -40.43
C VAL A 26 1.06 13.80 -40.97
N SER A 27 1.20 13.90 -42.29
CA SER A 27 1.67 15.13 -42.94
C SER A 27 0.64 16.25 -42.82
N ALA A 28 1.09 17.52 -42.86
CA ALA A 28 0.22 18.69 -42.80
C ALA A 28 -0.88 18.68 -43.88
N ALA A 29 -0.56 18.18 -45.09
CA ALA A 29 -1.52 18.02 -46.17
C ALA A 29 -2.65 17.04 -45.82
N LYS A 30 -2.35 15.96 -45.11
CA LYS A 30 -3.35 14.98 -44.66
C LYS A 30 -4.16 15.47 -43.46
N LEU A 31 -3.60 16.34 -42.62
CA LEU A 31 -4.35 16.99 -41.55
C LEU A 31 -5.41 17.96 -42.09
N ALA A 32 -5.12 18.64 -43.20
CA ALA A 32 -6.06 19.57 -43.84
C ALA A 32 -7.29 18.88 -44.44
N THR A 33 -7.23 17.57 -44.71
CA THR A 33 -8.34 16.78 -45.26
C THR A 33 -9.23 16.13 -44.19
N ILE A 34 -8.99 16.41 -42.91
CA ILE A 34 -9.80 15.89 -41.81
C ILE A 34 -11.17 16.57 -41.80
N THR A 35 -12.22 15.76 -41.76
CA THR A 35 -13.59 16.27 -41.68
C THR A 35 -13.92 16.60 -40.24
N ILE A 36 -14.25 17.88 -39.99
CA ILE A 36 -14.64 18.38 -38.68
C ILE A 36 -16.14 18.72 -38.73
N PRO A 37 -17.01 18.01 -38.00
CA PRO A 37 -18.41 18.40 -37.86
C PRO A 37 -18.49 19.67 -36.98
N ILE A 38 -18.84 20.80 -37.60
CA ILE A 38 -18.93 22.09 -36.91
C ILE A 38 -20.39 22.37 -36.54
N ALA A 39 -20.72 22.19 -35.26
CA ALA A 39 -22.02 22.60 -34.72
C ALA A 39 -22.14 24.14 -34.63
N PRO A 40 -23.38 24.70 -34.66
CA PRO A 40 -23.66 26.11 -34.39
C PRO A 40 -23.05 26.58 -33.05
N LEU A 41 -22.71 27.86 -32.95
CA LEU A 41 -21.94 28.39 -31.82
C LEU A 41 -22.63 28.19 -30.46
N SER A 42 -23.95 28.38 -30.41
CA SER A 42 -24.77 28.17 -29.21
C SER A 42 -24.69 26.72 -28.73
N GLU A 43 -24.84 25.77 -29.65
CA GLU A 43 -24.82 24.34 -29.35
C GLU A 43 -23.43 23.86 -28.95
N ARG A 44 -22.39 24.36 -29.63
CA ARG A 44 -20.99 24.08 -29.29
C ARG A 44 -20.68 24.46 -27.83
N ARG A 45 -21.16 25.62 -27.37
CA ARG A 45 -20.96 26.06 -25.98
C ARG A 45 -21.67 25.14 -24.99
N LYS A 46 -22.90 24.72 -25.28
CA LYS A 46 -23.64 23.77 -24.43
C LYS A 46 -22.93 22.42 -24.32
N ILE A 47 -22.46 21.88 -25.43
CA ILE A 47 -21.72 20.60 -25.46
C ILE A 47 -20.45 20.71 -24.62
N VAL A 48 -19.66 21.76 -24.81
CA VAL A 48 -18.41 21.97 -24.04
C VAL A 48 -18.72 22.08 -22.54
N ALA A 49 -19.69 22.92 -22.16
CA ALA A 49 -20.07 23.08 -20.75
C ALA A 49 -20.53 21.75 -20.11
N LYS A 50 -21.25 20.91 -20.86
CA LYS A 50 -21.70 19.61 -20.37
C LYS A 50 -20.53 18.64 -20.19
N ILE A 51 -19.61 18.58 -21.16
CA ILE A 51 -18.41 17.74 -21.07
C ILE A 51 -17.54 18.17 -19.89
N ASP A 52 -17.28 19.47 -19.74
CA ASP A 52 -16.48 20.00 -18.64
C ASP A 52 -17.13 19.71 -17.27
N SER A 53 -18.45 19.83 -17.16
CA SER A 53 -19.19 19.45 -15.96
C SER A 53 -19.05 17.95 -15.62
N LEU A 54 -19.12 17.07 -16.62
CA LEU A 54 -18.95 15.63 -16.40
C LEU A 54 -17.51 15.27 -16.06
N SER A 55 -16.54 15.86 -16.77
CA SER A 55 -15.11 15.64 -16.52
C SER A 55 -14.69 16.14 -15.13
N SER A 56 -15.19 17.30 -14.69
CA SER A 56 -14.94 17.81 -13.34
C SER A 56 -15.54 16.92 -12.25
N LYS A 57 -16.76 16.41 -12.43
CA LYS A 57 -17.37 15.43 -11.53
C LYS A 57 -16.53 14.16 -11.43
N SER A 58 -16.11 13.61 -12.58
CA SER A 58 -15.26 12.41 -12.63
C SER A 58 -13.91 12.65 -11.96
N LYS A 59 -13.29 13.81 -12.22
CA LYS A 59 -12.03 14.21 -11.57
C LYS A 59 -12.18 14.28 -10.06
N ARG A 60 -13.23 14.93 -9.55
CA ARG A 60 -13.50 15.01 -8.11
C ARG A 60 -13.61 13.63 -7.46
N VAL A 61 -14.34 12.71 -8.09
CA VAL A 61 -14.47 11.33 -7.58
C VAL A 61 -13.12 10.62 -7.55
N ARG A 62 -12.30 10.77 -8.60
CA ARG A 62 -10.94 10.20 -8.65
C ARG A 62 -10.06 10.78 -7.55
N ASP A 63 -10.05 12.10 -7.39
CA ASP A 63 -9.26 12.78 -6.37
C ASP A 63 -9.66 12.31 -4.95
N HIS A 64 -10.95 12.03 -4.71
CA HIS A 64 -11.40 11.43 -3.44
C HIS A 64 -10.95 9.97 -3.27
N LEU A 65 -10.97 9.17 -4.34
CA LEU A 65 -10.51 7.78 -4.32
C LEU A 65 -9.00 7.68 -4.07
N ASP A 66 -8.21 8.61 -4.59
CA ASP A 66 -6.75 8.62 -4.43
C ASP A 66 -6.31 8.82 -2.97
N ILE A 67 -7.19 9.35 -2.11
CA ILE A 67 -6.94 9.54 -0.68
C ILE A 67 -7.16 8.23 0.11
N VAL A 68 -8.03 7.33 -0.38
CA VAL A 68 -8.45 6.11 0.33
C VAL A 68 -7.28 5.18 0.68
N PRO A 69 -6.32 4.88 -0.22
CA PRO A 69 -5.19 4.01 0.10
C PRO A 69 -4.34 4.55 1.26
N ARG A 70 -4.12 5.86 1.32
CA ARG A 70 -3.35 6.49 2.41
C ARG A 70 -4.06 6.36 3.75
N LEU A 71 -5.38 6.46 3.73
CA LEU A 71 -6.19 6.31 4.92
C LEU A 71 -6.23 4.84 5.39
N LEU A 72 -6.27 3.89 4.45
CA LEU A 72 -6.23 2.46 4.75
C LEU A 72 -4.94 2.06 5.47
N GLU A 73 -3.78 2.58 5.06
CA GLU A 73 -2.51 2.31 5.75
C GLU A 73 -2.50 2.84 7.19
N LYS A 74 -3.07 4.03 7.42
CA LYS A 74 -3.24 4.57 8.78
C LYS A 74 -4.14 3.70 9.64
N TYR A 75 -5.27 3.24 9.09
CA TYR A 75 -6.17 2.36 9.83
C TYR A 75 -5.54 0.99 10.11
N LYS A 76 -4.83 0.40 9.15
CA LYS A 76 -4.06 -0.83 9.39
C LYS A 76 -3.08 -0.66 10.54
N GLN A 77 -2.33 0.45 10.57
CA GLN A 77 -1.40 0.73 11.65
C GLN A 77 -2.13 0.90 13.00
N ALA A 78 -3.22 1.66 13.03
CA ALA A 78 -4.00 1.87 14.24
C ALA A 78 -4.58 0.54 14.79
N ILE A 79 -5.12 -0.31 13.90
CA ILE A 79 -5.65 -1.63 14.26
C ILE A 79 -4.53 -2.55 14.76
N MET A 80 -3.36 -2.56 14.12
CA MET A 80 -2.22 -3.35 14.59
C MET A 80 -1.75 -2.90 15.98
N VAL A 81 -1.65 -1.60 16.22
CA VAL A 81 -1.32 -1.06 17.54
C VAL A 81 -2.36 -1.51 18.58
N ALA A 82 -3.65 -1.36 18.29
CA ALA A 82 -4.72 -1.81 19.18
C ALA A 82 -4.70 -3.33 19.40
N ALA A 83 -4.35 -4.12 18.39
CA ALA A 83 -4.22 -5.57 18.49
C ALA A 83 -3.03 -5.96 19.38
N PHE A 84 -1.85 -5.36 19.17
CA PHE A 84 -0.62 -5.63 19.92
C PHE A 84 -0.62 -5.05 21.34
N GLN A 85 -1.49 -4.08 21.65
CA GLN A 85 -1.75 -3.64 23.02
C GLN A 85 -2.81 -4.51 23.72
N GLY A 86 -3.50 -5.37 22.96
CA GLY A 86 -4.53 -6.27 23.49
C GLY A 86 -5.91 -5.63 23.66
N GLU A 87 -6.13 -4.40 23.17
CA GLU A 87 -7.43 -3.69 23.23
C GLU A 87 -8.52 -4.47 22.50
N LEU A 88 -8.22 -5.02 21.32
CA LEU A 88 -9.19 -5.80 20.53
C LEU A 88 -9.60 -7.13 21.18
N THR A 89 -8.85 -7.61 22.18
CA THR A 89 -9.13 -8.89 22.86
C THR A 89 -9.64 -8.68 24.28
N ARG A 90 -9.86 -7.44 24.71
CA ARG A 90 -10.23 -7.11 26.09
C ARG A 90 -11.51 -7.81 26.55
N GLU A 91 -12.59 -7.67 25.79
CA GLU A 91 -13.89 -8.29 26.12
C GLU A 91 -13.83 -9.83 26.18
N TRP A 92 -13.07 -10.44 25.27
CA TRP A 92 -12.84 -11.89 25.27
C TRP A 92 -12.07 -12.33 26.52
N ARG A 93 -11.08 -11.54 26.97
CA ARG A 93 -10.30 -11.84 28.18
C ARG A 93 -11.12 -11.69 29.45
N GLU A 94 -11.97 -10.67 29.52
CA GLU A 94 -12.88 -10.43 30.66
C GLU A 94 -13.92 -11.56 30.82
N SER A 95 -14.38 -12.15 29.70
CA SER A 95 -15.40 -13.20 29.72
C SER A 95 -14.85 -14.63 29.91
N ARG A 96 -13.61 -14.92 29.50
CA ARG A 96 -13.06 -16.28 29.49
C ARG A 96 -11.87 -16.54 30.41
N SER A 97 -11.26 -15.50 30.99
CA SER A 97 -10.10 -15.57 31.90
C SER A 97 -9.14 -16.74 31.57
N PRO A 98 -8.40 -16.67 30.46
CA PRO A 98 -7.61 -17.79 29.96
C PRO A 98 -6.60 -18.29 31.00
N GLU A 99 -6.42 -19.62 31.04
CA GLU A 99 -5.50 -20.29 31.94
C GLU A 99 -4.04 -19.86 31.67
N ALA A 100 -3.28 -19.61 32.72
CA ALA A 100 -1.92 -19.11 32.61
C ALA A 100 -0.98 -20.20 32.08
N VAL A 101 -0.62 -20.13 30.80
CA VAL A 101 0.36 -21.05 30.21
C VAL A 101 1.75 -20.75 30.79
N THR A 102 2.34 -21.75 31.46
CA THR A 102 3.69 -21.65 32.04
C THR A 102 4.74 -22.15 31.06
N PHE A 103 5.52 -21.22 30.50
CA PHE A 103 6.77 -21.54 29.78
C PHE A 103 7.94 -21.51 30.76
N GLY A 104 8.91 -22.42 30.59
CA GLY A 104 10.10 -22.51 31.45
C GLY A 104 10.89 -21.20 31.45
N ARG A 105 11.15 -20.61 32.62
CA ARG A 105 11.95 -19.39 32.77
C ARG A 105 13.40 -19.67 32.34
N ARG A 106 13.75 -19.47 31.08
CA ARG A 106 15.15 -19.34 30.66
C ARG A 106 15.43 -17.88 30.37
N ASN A 107 15.93 -17.18 31.40
CA ASN A 107 16.45 -15.82 31.38
C ASN A 107 15.71 -14.85 30.45
N ILE A 108 14.55 -14.38 30.91
CA ILE A 108 13.98 -13.15 30.37
C ILE A 108 14.93 -12.02 30.82
N ASP A 109 15.64 -11.45 29.84
CA ASP A 109 16.60 -10.36 29.99
C ASP A 109 16.01 -9.22 30.85
N GLN A 110 16.81 -8.61 31.74
CA GLN A 110 16.35 -7.56 32.68
C GLN A 110 15.75 -6.33 31.97
N ARG A 111 16.02 -6.19 30.66
CA ARG A 111 15.41 -5.20 29.76
C ARG A 111 13.89 -5.29 29.67
N VAL A 112 13.27 -6.41 30.07
CA VAL A 112 11.81 -6.51 30.16
C VAL A 112 11.21 -5.54 31.17
N ASN A 113 11.97 -5.13 32.18
CA ASN A 113 11.54 -4.09 33.14
C ASN A 113 11.48 -2.69 32.51
N GLN A 114 11.98 -2.51 31.28
CA GLN A 114 11.89 -1.27 30.51
C GLN A 114 10.77 -1.32 29.45
N LEU A 115 10.07 -2.45 29.32
CA LEU A 115 8.98 -2.60 28.36
C LEU A 115 7.66 -2.07 28.94
N GLY A 116 6.78 -1.63 28.04
CA GLY A 116 5.48 -1.08 28.42
C GLY A 116 4.57 -2.09 29.13
N GLU A 117 3.52 -1.56 29.74
CA GLU A 117 2.51 -2.35 30.44
C GLU A 117 1.80 -3.29 29.45
N LEU A 118 1.62 -4.53 29.90
CA LEU A 118 0.85 -5.54 29.19
C LEU A 118 -0.46 -5.81 29.92
N PRO A 119 -1.49 -6.28 29.21
CA PRO A 119 -2.68 -6.76 29.87
C PRO A 119 -2.39 -7.93 30.82
N THR A 120 -3.20 -8.09 31.86
CA THR A 120 -2.97 -9.03 32.98
C THR A 120 -2.81 -10.50 32.60
N THR A 121 -3.36 -10.92 31.46
CA THR A 121 -3.26 -12.30 30.96
C THR A 121 -2.04 -12.51 30.05
N TRP A 122 -1.33 -11.44 29.70
CA TRP A 122 -0.17 -11.47 28.81
C TRP A 122 1.11 -11.41 29.62
N ARG A 123 2.18 -11.92 29.03
CA ARG A 123 3.51 -11.86 29.62
C ARG A 123 4.56 -11.73 28.55
N TRP A 124 5.64 -11.03 28.87
CA TRP A 124 6.85 -11.05 28.06
C TRP A 124 7.45 -12.46 28.09
N THR A 125 7.83 -12.96 26.92
CA THR A 125 8.46 -14.28 26.74
C THR A 125 9.52 -14.18 25.63
N ALA A 126 10.57 -14.99 25.74
CA ALA A 126 11.58 -15.04 24.69
C ALA A 126 11.06 -15.84 23.49
N MET A 127 11.40 -15.42 22.27
CA MET A 127 10.93 -16.08 21.04
C MET A 127 11.33 -17.57 20.99
N GLN A 128 12.49 -17.91 21.55
CA GLN A 128 13.00 -19.29 21.65
C GLN A 128 12.15 -20.23 22.53
N ASP A 129 11.33 -19.67 23.43
CA ASP A 129 10.48 -20.46 24.32
C ASP A 129 9.10 -20.74 23.69
N VAL A 130 8.74 -20.01 22.63
CA VAL A 130 7.48 -20.18 21.89
C VAL A 130 7.66 -20.77 20.49
N ALA A 131 8.86 -20.68 19.92
CA ALA A 131 9.15 -21.17 18.57
C ALA A 131 10.60 -21.65 18.44
N SER A 132 10.82 -22.66 17.60
CA SER A 132 12.17 -23.06 17.18
C SER A 132 12.73 -22.04 16.18
N ILE A 133 13.87 -21.45 16.51
CA ILE A 133 14.52 -20.44 15.67
C ILE A 133 15.60 -21.12 14.83
N SER A 134 15.42 -21.13 13.51
CA SER A 134 16.47 -21.52 12.56
C SER A 134 16.91 -20.30 11.74
N GLY A 135 18.20 -19.96 11.83
CA GLY A 135 18.80 -18.94 10.96
C GLY A 135 19.07 -19.54 9.57
N GLY A 136 18.94 -18.73 8.51
CA GLY A 136 19.25 -19.16 7.15
C GLY A 136 20.69 -19.67 7.05
N LEU A 137 20.87 -20.92 6.59
CA LEU A 137 22.18 -21.47 6.28
C LEU A 137 22.72 -20.84 4.98
N THR A 138 23.49 -19.77 5.09
CA THR A 138 24.60 -19.55 4.16
C THR A 138 25.83 -20.19 4.76
N LYS A 139 26.36 -21.25 4.13
CA LYS A 139 27.67 -21.84 4.47
C LYS A 139 28.76 -20.78 4.26
N ASN A 140 29.04 -19.99 5.28
CA ASN A 140 30.16 -19.04 5.26
C ASN A 140 31.24 -19.57 6.20
N GLY A 141 32.30 -20.14 5.63
CA GLY A 141 33.38 -20.81 6.36
C GLY A 141 34.07 -19.92 7.41
N ARG A 142 34.09 -18.59 7.20
CA ARG A 142 34.64 -17.62 8.16
C ARG A 142 33.87 -17.53 9.48
N ARG A 143 32.63 -18.01 9.54
CA ARG A 143 31.83 -17.95 10.78
C ARG A 143 32.20 -19.04 11.79
N ALA A 144 32.85 -20.12 11.34
CA ALA A 144 33.36 -21.17 12.22
C ALA A 144 34.63 -20.76 12.98
N GLU A 145 35.38 -19.79 12.45
CA GLU A 145 36.60 -19.24 13.04
C GLU A 145 36.32 -18.06 13.99
N LEU A 146 35.11 -17.52 13.99
CA LEU A 146 34.72 -16.50 14.96
C LEU A 146 34.60 -17.17 16.33
N PRO A 147 35.23 -16.61 17.38
CA PRO A 147 35.01 -17.09 18.73
C PRO A 147 33.51 -17.06 18.98
N ASN A 148 32.93 -18.21 19.32
CA ASN A 148 31.58 -18.23 19.86
C ASN A 148 31.55 -17.21 20.99
N PRO A 149 30.63 -16.23 21.00
CA PRO A 149 30.47 -15.40 22.18
C PRO A 149 30.04 -16.34 23.29
N SER A 150 31.00 -16.72 24.13
CA SER A 150 30.75 -17.34 25.41
C SER A 150 29.96 -16.31 26.18
N TYR A 151 28.64 -16.51 26.25
CA TYR A 151 27.84 -15.86 27.27
C TYR A 151 28.31 -16.44 28.60
N SER A 152 29.38 -15.86 29.13
CA SER A 152 29.85 -16.08 30.49
C SER A 152 28.77 -15.55 31.42
N SER A 153 28.17 -16.46 32.17
CA SER A 153 27.35 -16.14 33.34
C SER A 153 28.30 -15.84 34.50
N GLU A 154 29.01 -14.72 34.43
CA GLU A 154 29.83 -14.23 35.54
C GLU A 154 29.94 -12.70 35.44
N GLY A 155 29.37 -11.99 36.41
CA GLY A 155 29.66 -10.57 36.64
C GLY A 155 28.46 -9.70 37.01
N ALA A 156 28.34 -9.49 38.33
CA ALA A 156 27.53 -8.51 39.06
C ALA A 156 26.03 -8.80 39.28
#